data_AF-A0A7J4KLG7-F1
#
_entry.id   AF-A0A7J4KLG7-F1
#
_cell.length_a   1.000
_cell.length_b   1.000
_cell.length_c   1.000
_cell.angle_alpha   90.00
_cell.angle_beta   90.00
_cell.angle_gamma   90.00
#
_symmetry.space_group_name_H-M   'P 1'
#
loop_
_entity.id
_entity.type
_entity.pdbx_description
1 polymer ?
#
loop_
_entity_poly.entity_id
_entity_poly.type
_entity_poly.pdbx_seq_one_letter_code
_entity_poly.pdbx_strand_id
1 'polypeptide(L)'
;MGNSTIFSGLKVTLFGHASVMLEADGLRFYIDPFVLPKSVEAADAILYTHGHFDHCVPAPSITNQNTISIGHGCKLPGRVIEIGGRENVKGAVVEAVHAYNISKPFHPKGSGAGYLV
;
A
#
# COMPACT_ATOMS: atom_id res chain seq x y z
N MET A 1 -3.92 18.64 5.99
CA MET A 1 -4.28 17.36 6.64
C MET A 1 -5.05 16.56 5.60
N GLY A 2 -4.88 15.24 5.52
CA GLY A 2 -5.64 14.39 4.60
C GLY A 2 -7.12 14.32 5.00
N ASN A 3 -8.00 14.04 4.05
CA ASN A 3 -9.41 13.78 4.34
C ASN A 3 -9.51 12.39 4.98
N SER A 4 -10.10 12.30 6.18
CA SER A 4 -10.21 11.03 6.89
C SER A 4 -11.65 10.70 7.28
N THR A 5 -11.94 9.41 7.36
CA THR A 5 -13.21 8.86 7.86
C THR A 5 -12.92 7.63 8.72
N ILE A 6 -13.85 7.28 9.61
CA ILE A 6 -13.77 6.10 10.47
C ILE A 6 -14.98 5.21 10.18
N PHE A 7 -14.72 3.93 9.92
CA PHE A 7 -15.75 2.91 9.74
C PHE A 7 -15.37 1.65 10.51
N SER A 8 -16.22 1.24 11.46
CA SER A 8 -16.04 0.01 12.23
C SER A 8 -14.65 -0.15 12.88
N GLY A 9 -14.11 0.95 13.44
CA GLY A 9 -12.78 0.96 14.07
C GLY A 9 -11.60 1.15 13.11
N LEU A 10 -11.82 1.07 11.80
CA LEU A 10 -10.83 1.39 10.78
C LEU A 10 -10.89 2.88 10.44
N LYS A 11 -9.79 3.59 10.65
CA LYS A 11 -9.60 4.95 10.14
C LYS A 11 -8.92 4.90 8.79
N VAL A 12 -9.54 5.53 7.79
CA VAL A 12 -9.02 5.65 6.43
C VAL A 12 -8.68 7.12 6.19
N THR A 13 -7.44 7.41 5.80
CA THR A 13 -7.00 8.77 5.47
C THR A 13 -6.52 8.82 4.02
N LEU A 14 -7.13 9.68 3.21
CA LEU A 14 -6.68 9.99 1.85
C LEU A 14 -5.80 11.24 1.88
N PHE A 15 -4.53 11.09 1.48
CA PHE A 15 -3.59 12.20 1.35
C PHE A 15 -3.63 12.86 -0.04
N GLY A 16 -4.00 12.09 -1.06
CA GLY A 16 -4.13 12.54 -2.44
C GLY A 16 -3.76 11.43 -3.42
N HIS A 17 -4.25 11.50 -4.66
CA HIS A 17 -4.06 10.44 -5.66
C HIS A 17 -4.48 9.06 -5.11
N ALA A 18 -3.57 8.08 -5.08
CA ALA A 18 -3.75 6.75 -4.52
C ALA A 18 -3.15 6.60 -3.11
N SER A 19 -2.65 7.69 -2.52
CA SER A 19 -1.98 7.66 -1.21
C SER A 19 -2.98 7.59 -0.08
N VAL A 20 -3.17 6.38 0.43
CA VAL A 20 -4.13 6.06 1.48
C VAL A 20 -3.40 5.48 2.68
N MET A 21 -3.78 5.90 3.89
CA MET A 21 -3.39 5.24 5.13
C MET A 21 -4.60 4.55 5.76
N LEU A 22 -4.42 3.28 6.10
CA LEU A 22 -5.33 2.48 6.90
C LEU A 22 -4.75 2.39 8.32
N GLU A 23 -5.53 2.79 9.32
CA GLU A 23 -5.16 2.71 10.73
C GLU A 23 -6.22 1.94 11.52
N ALA A 24 -5.83 0.83 12.12
CA ALA A 24 -6.65 -0.03 12.98
C ALA A 24 -5.74 -0.79 13.95
N ASP A 25 -6.22 -1.04 15.18
CA ASP A 25 -5.49 -1.83 16.20
C ASP A 25 -4.03 -1.40 16.45
N GLY A 26 -3.77 -0.10 16.31
CA GLY A 26 -2.44 0.49 16.47
C GLY A 26 -1.48 0.29 15.28
N LEU A 27 -1.91 -0.41 14.23
CA LEU A 27 -1.16 -0.63 12.99
C LEU A 27 -1.46 0.44 11.95
N ARG A 28 -0.45 0.77 11.13
CA ARG A 28 -0.55 1.72 10.02
C ARG A 28 -0.05 1.11 8.71
N PHE A 29 -0.99 0.89 7.80
CA PHE A 29 -0.71 0.43 6.44
C PHE A 29 -0.84 1.60 5.48
N TYR A 30 0.22 1.89 4.73
CA TYR A 30 0.21 2.89 3.69
C TYR A 30 0.11 2.23 2.33
N ILE A 31 -0.79 2.72 1.49
CA ILE A 31 -0.98 2.27 0.10
C ILE A 31 -0.47 3.38 -0.80
N ASP A 32 0.40 3.02 -1.75
CA ASP A 32 0.93 3.90 -2.81
C ASP A 32 1.29 5.33 -2.34
N PRO A 33 2.31 5.48 -1.47
CA PRO A 33 2.64 6.74 -0.79
C PRO A 33 3.31 7.80 -1.70
N PHE A 34 2.63 8.23 -2.74
CA PHE A 34 3.03 9.30 -3.66
C PHE A 34 2.82 10.71 -3.10
N VAL A 35 1.70 10.93 -2.41
CA VAL A 35 1.35 12.20 -1.76
C VAL A 35 1.35 11.96 -0.25
N LEU A 36 2.30 12.59 0.46
CA LEU A 36 2.38 12.56 1.91
C LEU A 36 2.52 13.97 2.48
N PRO A 37 1.96 14.27 3.67
CA PRO A 37 2.23 15.51 4.36
C PRO A 37 3.67 15.54 4.89
N LYS A 38 4.16 16.73 5.27
CA LYS A 38 5.54 16.90 5.78
C LYS A 38 5.84 16.08 7.04
N SER A 39 4.84 15.81 7.85
CA SER A 39 4.94 15.01 9.07
C SER A 39 3.74 14.07 9.13
N VAL A 40 4.00 12.79 9.29
CA VAL A 40 3.03 11.73 9.47
C VAL A 40 3.71 10.55 10.16
N GLU A 41 2.92 9.72 10.81
CA GLU A 41 3.37 8.57 11.57
C GLU A 41 4.05 7.52 10.68
N ALA A 42 5.08 6.86 11.21
CA ALA A 42 5.77 5.79 10.50
C ALA A 42 4.83 4.61 10.18
N ALA A 43 5.10 3.95 9.05
CA ALA A 43 4.35 2.81 8.57
C ALA A 43 4.80 1.52 9.27
N ASP A 44 3.83 0.68 9.64
CA ASP A 44 4.08 -0.72 9.95
C ASP A 44 4.29 -1.52 8.67
N ALA A 45 3.51 -1.20 7.63
CA ALA A 45 3.68 -1.75 6.30
C ALA A 45 3.37 -0.73 5.20
N ILE A 46 4.04 -0.86 4.07
CA ILE A 46 3.79 -0.11 2.85
C ILE A 46 3.43 -1.10 1.74
N LEU A 47 2.30 -0.86 1.09
CA LEU A 47 1.74 -1.67 0.02
C LEU A 47 1.82 -0.89 -1.29
N TYR A 48 2.68 -1.35 -2.20
CA TYR A 48 2.81 -0.79 -3.55
C TYR A 48 1.99 -1.64 -4.53
N THR A 49 0.97 -1.08 -5.14
CA THR A 49 0.05 -1.82 -6.01
C THR A 49 0.72 -2.22 -7.33
N HIS A 50 1.52 -1.34 -7.92
CA HIS A 50 2.28 -1.59 -9.15
C HIS A 50 3.46 -0.62 -9.32
N GLY A 51 4.31 -0.88 -10.33
CA GLY A 51 5.58 -0.17 -10.55
C GLY A 51 5.52 1.21 -11.21
N HIS A 52 4.36 1.86 -11.33
CA HIS A 52 4.29 3.20 -11.93
C HIS A 52 4.83 4.28 -10.99
N PHE A 53 5.25 5.41 -11.58
CA PHE A 53 5.97 6.49 -10.90
C PHE A 53 5.10 7.26 -9.89
N ASP A 54 3.78 7.15 -9.98
CA ASP A 54 2.77 7.74 -9.11
C ASP A 54 2.24 6.74 -8.05
N HIS A 55 2.84 5.55 -7.97
CA HIS A 55 2.50 4.51 -6.99
C HIS A 55 3.74 3.99 -6.24
N CYS A 56 4.76 3.55 -6.97
CA CYS A 56 6.01 2.99 -6.43
C CYS A 56 7.06 4.10 -6.22
N VAL A 57 6.90 4.86 -5.14
CA VAL A 57 7.77 6.00 -4.79
C VAL A 57 8.46 5.78 -3.44
N PRO A 58 9.77 6.08 -3.30
CA PRO A 58 10.44 6.04 -2.01
C PRO A 58 9.74 6.93 -0.98
N ALA A 59 9.43 6.36 0.18
CA ALA A 59 8.76 7.08 1.27
C ALA A 59 9.59 7.07 2.56
N PRO A 60 10.78 7.71 2.58
CA PRO A 60 11.69 7.66 3.72
C PRO A 60 11.12 8.34 4.97
N SER A 61 10.17 9.28 4.83
CA SER A 61 9.50 9.95 5.96
C SER A 61 8.65 9.01 6.81
N ILE A 62 8.22 7.87 6.27
CA ILE A 62 7.39 6.87 6.95
C ILE A 62 8.07 5.50 7.09
N THR A 63 9.29 5.34 6.56
CA THR A 63 9.99 4.05 6.55
C THR A 63 11.05 4.00 7.64
N ASN A 64 11.02 2.97 8.47
CA ASN A 64 12.07 2.65 9.44
C ASN A 64 12.46 1.17 9.34
N GLN A 65 13.40 0.73 10.18
CA GLN A 65 13.91 -0.65 10.19
C GLN A 65 12.87 -1.75 10.45
N ASN A 66 11.70 -1.39 11.02
CA ASN A 66 10.61 -2.30 11.33
C ASN A 66 9.49 -2.28 10.28
N THR A 67 9.56 -1.37 9.29
CA THR A 67 8.56 -1.23 8.23
C THR A 67 8.67 -2.36 7.23
N ILE A 68 7.56 -3.02 6.91
CA ILE A 68 7.51 -4.08 5.89
C ILE A 68 7.03 -3.49 4.57
N SER A 69 7.85 -3.55 3.52
CA SER A 69 7.45 -3.17 2.16
C SER A 69 6.97 -4.39 1.38
N ILE A 70 5.79 -4.28 0.78
CA ILE A 70 5.19 -5.30 -0.09
C ILE A 70 4.82 -4.63 -1.41
N GLY A 71 5.16 -5.22 -2.55
CA GLY A 71 4.83 -4.60 -3.83
C GLY A 71 4.93 -5.51 -5.04
N HIS A 72 4.09 -5.27 -6.05
CA HIS A 72 4.19 -5.93 -7.34
C HIS A 72 4.78 -5.00 -8.39
N GLY A 73 5.74 -5.48 -9.20
CA GLY A 73 6.36 -4.68 -10.25
C GLY A 73 7.10 -3.42 -9.78
N CYS A 74 7.15 -3.17 -8.46
CA CYS A 74 7.78 -2.03 -7.85
C CYS A 74 9.29 -2.26 -7.76
N LYS A 75 10.09 -1.29 -8.19
CA LYS A 75 11.56 -1.39 -8.21
C LYS A 75 12.21 -1.10 -6.85
N LEU A 76 11.42 -0.79 -5.84
CA LEU A 76 11.90 -0.53 -4.48
C LEU A 76 12.10 -1.86 -3.73
N PRO A 77 13.03 -1.92 -2.75
CA PRO A 77 13.18 -3.09 -1.91
C PRO A 77 11.89 -3.44 -1.16
N GLY A 78 11.53 -4.72 -1.20
CA GLY A 78 10.33 -5.25 -0.58
C GLY A 78 10.14 -6.70 -0.99
N ARG A 79 9.18 -7.37 -0.36
CA ARG A 79 8.77 -8.73 -0.75
C ARG A 79 7.50 -8.68 -1.62
N VAL A 80 7.19 -9.80 -2.25
CA VAL A 80 5.99 -9.98 -3.08
C VAL A 80 5.12 -11.04 -2.42
N ILE A 81 3.83 -10.75 -2.25
CA ILE A 81 2.83 -11.77 -1.98
C ILE A 81 2.29 -12.18 -3.34
N GLU A 82 2.51 -13.40 -3.81
CA GLU A 82 1.97 -13.84 -5.11
C GLU A 82 0.44 -13.64 -5.18
N ILE A 83 -0.10 -13.33 -6.37
CA ILE A 83 -1.54 -13.12 -6.53
C ILE A 83 -2.33 -14.37 -6.13
N GLY A 84 -3.33 -14.21 -5.25
CA GLY A 84 -4.08 -15.29 -4.59
C GLY A 84 -3.45 -15.76 -3.28
N GLY A 85 -2.24 -15.29 -2.97
CA GLY A 85 -1.53 -15.56 -1.73
C GLY A 85 -2.00 -14.67 -0.58
N ARG A 86 -1.80 -15.18 0.64
CA ARG A 86 -2.11 -14.50 1.90
C ARG A 86 -0.92 -14.61 2.84
N GLU A 87 -0.56 -13.51 3.48
CA GLU A 87 0.49 -13.49 4.50
C GLU A 87 0.05 -12.73 5.75
N ASN A 88 0.61 -13.11 6.90
CA ASN A 88 0.50 -12.30 8.10
C ASN A 88 1.56 -11.18 8.07
N VAL A 89 1.12 -9.95 8.21
CA VAL A 89 1.93 -8.73 8.26
C VAL A 89 1.60 -8.02 9.56
N LYS A 90 2.50 -8.13 10.54
CA LYS A 90 2.36 -7.46 11.86
C LYS A 90 1.05 -7.81 12.60
N GLY A 91 0.48 -8.98 12.36
CA GLY A 91 -0.78 -9.43 12.96
C GLY A 91 -1.98 -9.31 12.02
N ALA A 92 -1.93 -8.46 10.99
CA ALA A 92 -2.98 -8.35 9.97
C ALA A 92 -2.77 -9.37 8.83
N VAL A 93 -3.85 -9.90 8.26
CA VAL A 93 -3.77 -10.79 7.10
C VAL A 93 -3.85 -9.94 5.84
N VAL A 94 -2.82 -10.00 5.00
CA VAL A 94 -2.79 -9.30 3.72
C VAL A 94 -2.95 -10.30 2.59
N GLU A 95 -3.95 -10.11 1.74
CA GLU A 95 -4.17 -10.89 0.52
C GLU A 95 -3.85 -10.07 -0.73
N ALA A 96 -3.04 -10.63 -1.64
CA ALA A 96 -2.83 -10.03 -2.95
C ALA A 96 -3.89 -10.54 -3.95
N VAL A 97 -4.60 -9.63 -4.61
CA VAL A 97 -5.63 -9.95 -5.61
C VAL A 97 -5.30 -9.35 -6.98
N HIS A 98 -5.93 -9.88 -8.03
CA HIS A 98 -5.73 -9.35 -9.38
C HIS A 98 -6.14 -7.87 -9.50
N ALA A 99 -5.29 -7.06 -10.12
CA ALA A 99 -5.61 -5.70 -10.57
C ALA A 99 -4.99 -5.46 -11.96
N TYR A 100 -5.84 -5.34 -13.00
CA TYR A 100 -5.39 -5.15 -14.39
C TYR A 100 -6.52 -4.63 -15.29
N ASN A 101 -6.15 -4.09 -16.46
CA ASN A 101 -7.14 -3.70 -17.47
C ASN A 101 -7.56 -4.90 -18.34
N ILE A 102 -8.86 -5.08 -18.57
CA ILE A 102 -9.40 -6.18 -19.38
C ILE A 102 -9.13 -5.95 -20.88
N SER A 103 -9.30 -4.73 -21.37
CA SER A 103 -9.29 -4.42 -22.81
C SER A 103 -8.39 -3.24 -23.19
N LYS A 104 -7.46 -2.85 -22.30
CA LYS A 104 -6.49 -1.78 -22.57
C LYS A 104 -5.07 -2.33 -22.39
N PRO A 105 -4.08 -1.88 -23.18
CA PRO A 105 -2.70 -2.38 -23.08
C PRO A 105 -1.97 -1.92 -21.83
N PHE A 106 -2.49 -0.90 -21.14
CA PHE A 106 -1.91 -0.38 -19.89
C PHE A 106 -2.26 -1.31 -18.72
N HIS A 107 -1.38 -1.49 -17.73
CA HIS A 107 -1.58 -2.40 -16.58
C HIS A 107 -2.00 -3.83 -16.99
N PRO A 108 -1.16 -4.58 -17.71
CA PRO A 108 -1.47 -5.95 -18.10
C PRO A 108 -1.60 -6.88 -16.89
N LYS A 109 -2.32 -8.00 -17.05
CA LYS A 109 -2.48 -9.00 -15.98
C LYS A 109 -1.11 -9.45 -15.45
N GLY A 110 -0.94 -9.37 -14.12
CA GLY A 110 0.28 -9.74 -13.42
C GLY A 110 1.29 -8.58 -13.21
N SER A 111 1.07 -7.40 -13.80
CA SER A 111 1.97 -6.25 -13.56
C SER A 111 1.72 -5.54 -12.22
N GLY A 112 0.63 -5.86 -11.54
CA GLY A 112 0.21 -5.23 -10.29
C GLY A 112 -0.77 -6.11 -9.52
N ALA A 113 -1.07 -5.68 -8.30
CA ALA A 113 -2.02 -6.32 -7.41
C ALA A 113 -2.84 -5.29 -6.64
N GLY A 114 -4.08 -5.67 -6.30
CA GLY A 114 -4.81 -5.08 -5.18
C GLY A 114 -4.44 -5.78 -3.89
N TYR A 115 -4.68 -5.13 -2.75
CA TYR A 115 -4.45 -5.73 -1.44
C TYR A 115 -5.71 -5.63 -0.58
N LEU A 116 -6.08 -6.75 0.04
CA LEU A 116 -7.08 -6.80 1.10
C LEU A 116 -6.34 -6.86 2.43
N VAL A 117 -6.72 -6.00 3.39
CA VAL A 117 -6.12 -5.86 4.72
C VAL A 117 -7.22 -5.94 5.76
#